data_AF-A0A0G3GQS4-F1
#
_entry.id   AF-A0A0G3GQS4-F1
#
_cell.length_a   1.000
_cell.length_b   1.000
_cell.length_c   1.000
_cell.angle_alpha   90.00
_cell.angle_beta   90.00
_cell.angle_gamma   90.00
#
_symmetry.space_group_name_H-M   'P 1'
#
loop_
_entity.id
_entity.type
_entity.pdbx_description
1 polymer ?
#
loop_
_entity_poly.entity_id
_entity_poly.type
_entity_poly.pdbx_seq_one_letter_code
_entity_poly.pdbx_strand_id
1 'polypeptide(L)' 'MGSSLADFPQVADFIHVWALAIADFFRPMGINFPPADWGLNL' A
#
# COMPACT_ATOMS: atom_id res chain seq x y z
N MET A 1 -8.85 12.18 -17.90
CA MET A 1 -9.46 11.86 -16.61
C MET A 1 -8.75 10.62 -16.09
N GLY A 2 -7.79 10.81 -15.19
CA GLY A 2 -7.02 9.69 -14.63
C GLY A 2 -7.83 9.05 -13.52
N SER A 3 -8.02 7.73 -13.56
CA SER A 3 -8.61 6.99 -12.45
C SER A 3 -7.69 7.10 -11.25
N SER A 4 -8.20 7.59 -10.12
CA SER A 4 -7.50 7.61 -8.84
C SER A 4 -7.87 6.36 -8.04
N LEU A 5 -6.96 5.88 -7.17
CA LEU A 5 -7.30 4.85 -6.18
C LEU A 5 -8.43 5.32 -5.24
N ALA A 6 -8.62 6.64 -5.10
CA ALA A 6 -9.73 7.24 -4.37
C ALA A 6 -11.12 6.91 -4.99
N ASP A 7 -11.18 6.64 -6.29
CA ASP A 7 -12.42 6.30 -6.99
C ASP A 7 -12.84 4.83 -6.75
N PHE A 8 -11.93 4.00 -6.21
CA PHE A 8 -12.10 2.56 -6.02
C PHE A 8 -11.60 2.12 -4.63
N PRO A 9 -12.31 2.47 -3.55
CA PRO A 9 -11.85 2.27 -2.17
C PRO A 9 -11.56 0.80 -1.84
N GLN A 10 -12.32 -0.15 -2.38
CA GLN A 10 -12.10 -1.59 -2.16
C GLN A 10 -10.77 -2.07 -2.77
N VAL A 11 -10.38 -1.49 -3.92
CA VAL A 11 -9.11 -1.82 -4.58
C VAL A 11 -7.96 -1.16 -3.82
N ALA A 12 -8.15 0.07 -3.33
CA ALA A 12 -7.17 0.75 -2.48
C ALA A 12 -6.89 -0.05 -1.19
N ASP A 13 -7.92 -0.53 -0.50
CA ASP A 13 -7.78 -1.38 0.69
C ASP A 13 -7.04 -2.68 0.39
N PHE A 14 -7.39 -3.34 -0.72
CA PHE A 14 -6.72 -4.58 -1.14
C PHE A 14 -5.21 -4.36 -1.38
N ILE A 15 -4.85 -3.31 -2.12
CA ILE A 15 -3.45 -2.98 -2.41
C ILE A 15 -2.71 -2.61 -1.12
N HIS A 16 -3.36 -1.87 -0.21
CA HIS A 16 -2.78 -1.49 1.07
C HIS A 16 -2.40 -2.72 1.92
N VAL A 17 -3.34 -3.66 2.08
CA VAL A 17 -3.08 -4.92 2.81
C VAL A 17 -2.02 -5.77 2.12
N TRP A 18 -2.09 -5.88 0.79
CA TRP A 18 -1.09 -6.61 0.01
C TRP A 18 0.32 -6.07 0.23
N ALA A 19 0.52 -4.75 0.21
CA ALA A 19 1.85 -4.20 0.42
C ALA A 19 2.35 -4.32 1.84
N LEU A 20 1.47 -4.25 2.85
CA LEU A 20 1.86 -4.53 4.23
C LEU A 20 2.38 -5.97 4.36
N ALA A 21 1.69 -6.95 3.75
CA ALA A 21 2.11 -8.35 3.76
C ALA A 21 3.47 -8.55 3.05
N ILE A 22 3.69 -7.88 1.92
CA ILE A 22 4.98 -7.91 1.22
C ILE A 22 6.08 -7.24 2.07
N ALA A 23 5.77 -6.11 2.71
CA ALA A 23 6.73 -5.44 3.57
C ALA A 23 7.14 -6.35 4.74
N ASP A 24 6.18 -7.03 5.37
CA ASP A 24 6.42 -8.00 6.43
C ASP A 24 7.29 -9.17 5.95
N PHE A 25 7.07 -9.66 4.73
CA PHE A 25 7.86 -10.75 4.14
C PHE A 25 9.35 -10.41 4.01
N PHE A 26 9.68 -9.17 3.65
CA PHE A 26 11.07 -8.76 3.41
C PHE A 26 11.77 -8.16 4.63
N ARG A 27 11.04 -7.76 5.69
CA ARG A 27 11.65 -7.25 6.93
C ARG A 27 12.71 -8.18 7.54
N PRO A 28 12.52 -9.51 7.62
CA PRO A 28 13.55 -10.43 8.10
C PRO A 28 14.83 -10.44 7.26
N MET A 29 14.76 -10.01 6.00
CA MET A 29 15.90 -9.88 5.10
C MET A 29 16.61 -8.52 5.25
N GLY A 30 16.20 -7.69 6.21
CA GLY A 30 16.77 -6.38 6.48
C GLY A 30 16.26 -5.26 5.57
N ILE A 31 15.23 -5.54 4.75
CA ILE A 31 14.64 -4.55 3.83
C ILE A 31 13.46 -3.89 4.54
N ASN A 32 13.60 -2.61 4.86
CA ASN A 32 12.53 -1.79 5.43
C ASN A 32 11.94 -0.88 4.36
N PHE A 33 10.66 -1.10 4.04
CA PHE A 33 9.93 -0.19 3.17
C PHE A 33 9.42 1.02 3.96
N PRO A 34 9.34 2.20 3.32
CA PRO A 34 8.63 3.34 3.90
C PRO A 34 7.15 2.98 4.14
N PRO A 35 6.46 3.65 5.08
CA PRO A 35 5.03 3.49 5.30
C PRO A 35 4.26 3.63 3.99
N ALA A 36 3.18 2.86 3.81
CA ALA A 36 2.34 2.94 2.62
C ALA A 36 1.47 4.22 2.66
N ASP A 37 2.10 5.38 2.47
CA ASP A 37 1.48 6.71 2.49
C ASP A 37 1.08 7.20 1.09
N TRP A 38 0.75 6.29 0.16
CA TRP A 38 0.61 6.49 -1.30
C TRP A 38 -0.47 7.51 -1.74
N GLY A 39 -0.40 8.74 -1.28
CA GLY A 39 -1.36 9.80 -1.56
C GLY A 39 -2.70 9.65 -0.83
N LEU A 40 -2.87 8.63 0.04
CA LEU A 40 -4.02 8.51 0.93
C LEU A 40 -3.81 9.41 2.17
N ASN A 41 -3.74 10.73 1.95
CA ASN A 41 -4.03 11.68 3.02
C ASN A 41 -5.54 11.59 3.28
N LEU A 42 -5.93 10.70 4.19
CA LEU A 42 -7.26 10.70 4.79
C LEU A 42 -7.44 11.92 5.69
#